data_AF-A0A7S0LYI7-F1
#
_entry.id   AF-A0A7S0LYI7-F1
#
_cell.length_a   1.000
_cell.length_b   1.000
_cell.length_c   1.000
_cell.angle_alpha   90.00
_cell.angle_beta   90.00
_cell.angle_gamma   90.00
#
_symmetry.space_group_name_H-M   'P 1'
#
loop_
_entity.id
_entity.type
_entity.pdbx_description
1 polymer ?
#
loop_
_entity_poly.entity_id
_entity_poly.type
_entity_poly.pdbx_seq_one_letter_code
_entity_poly.pdbx_strand_id
1 'polypeptide(L)'
;NAQAVLADEGAALAVVVDRAQGVASLKDGQLEFMLHRRLLYDDARGVGEPLNETQSITPYDWRDSDGTVHHEPVRVGPGLVVRGKHLLSVTAPPRAARAYRRLQDEVYYEPVVAVQPDGVWKALARPGMGPVLPPNVNIMTLEKQPEPRTVLLRLAHRFGVGEDEELSVPASVSLARLFHAAGLAPPVQVTELSLSGNQPKRHMLARRRRFPTADGPPAGARGYSVLFDETPAG
;
A
#
# COMPACT_ATOMS: atom_id res chain seq x y z
N ASN A 1 -2.41 1.47 -4.91
CA ASN A 1 -3.54 2.42 -4.77
C ASN A 1 -3.07 3.61 -3.98
N ALA A 2 -2.42 4.58 -4.61
CA ALA A 2 -1.84 5.71 -3.89
C ALA A 2 -1.73 6.99 -4.74
N GLN A 3 -1.56 6.88 -6.05
CA GLN A 3 -1.42 8.05 -6.93
C GLN A 3 -1.79 7.75 -8.38
N ALA A 4 -1.94 8.81 -9.17
CA ALA A 4 -1.78 8.80 -10.62
C ALA A 4 -0.69 9.80 -11.03
N VAL A 5 0.06 9.51 -12.09
CA VAL A 5 1.13 10.36 -12.60
C VAL A 5 0.98 10.52 -14.11
N LEU A 6 1.11 11.75 -14.58
CA LEU A 6 1.21 12.10 -15.99
C LEU A 6 2.52 12.87 -16.19
N ALA A 7 3.30 12.55 -17.21
CA ALA A 7 4.59 13.19 -17.45
C ALA A 7 4.88 13.36 -18.95
N ASP A 8 5.60 14.42 -19.28
CA ASP A 8 6.27 14.64 -20.56
C ASP A 8 7.78 14.87 -20.33
N GLU A 9 8.51 15.38 -21.32
CA GLU A 9 9.95 15.64 -21.20
C GLU A 9 10.28 16.79 -20.22
N GLY A 10 9.36 17.72 -19.99
CA GLY A 10 9.59 18.93 -19.19
C GLY A 10 9.07 18.82 -17.76
N ALA A 11 7.96 18.11 -17.53
CA ALA A 11 7.30 18.05 -16.25
C ALA A 11 6.58 16.71 -16.00
N ALA A 12 6.45 16.38 -14.73
CA ALA A 12 5.62 15.30 -14.21
C ALA A 12 4.65 15.87 -13.18
N LEU A 13 3.35 15.72 -13.46
CA LEU A 13 2.24 15.97 -12.54
C LEU A 13 1.87 14.66 -11.84
N ALA A 14 1.91 14.65 -10.52
CA ALA A 14 1.40 13.56 -9.71
C ALA A 14 0.24 14.03 -8.83
N VAL A 15 -0.79 13.20 -8.73
CA VAL A 15 -1.93 13.38 -7.83
C VAL A 15 -1.98 12.19 -6.87
N VAL A 16 -1.69 12.45 -5.60
CA VAL A 16 -1.78 11.47 -4.51
C VAL A 16 -3.18 11.53 -3.90
N VAL A 17 -3.78 10.35 -3.73
CA VAL A 17 -5.17 10.20 -3.26
C VAL A 17 -5.22 9.72 -1.81
N ASP A 18 -6.20 10.19 -1.05
CA ASP A 18 -6.43 9.78 0.34
C ASP A 18 -7.23 8.47 0.49
N ARG A 19 -7.73 7.92 -0.62
CA ARG A 19 -8.51 6.68 -0.69
C ARG A 19 -8.42 6.05 -2.07
N ALA A 20 -8.89 4.81 -2.20
CA ALA A 20 -9.00 4.16 -3.50
C ALA A 20 -10.00 4.90 -4.40
N GLN A 21 -9.57 5.29 -5.60
CA GLN A 21 -10.37 6.01 -6.57
C GLN A 21 -10.07 5.53 -7.98
N GLY A 22 -11.09 5.55 -8.85
CA GLY A 22 -10.92 5.36 -10.28
C GLY A 22 -10.34 6.62 -10.92
N VAL A 23 -9.37 6.43 -11.83
CA VAL A 23 -8.67 7.52 -12.53
C VAL A 23 -8.50 7.16 -14.01
N ALA A 24 -8.57 8.17 -14.87
CA ALA A 24 -8.30 8.02 -16.30
C ALA A 24 -7.54 9.23 -16.86
N SER A 25 -6.85 9.01 -17.99
CA SER A 25 -6.34 10.04 -18.89
C SER A 25 -7.00 9.81 -20.24
N LEU A 26 -8.15 10.45 -20.48
CA LEU A 26 -8.92 10.24 -21.72
C LEU A 26 -8.38 11.06 -22.90
N LYS A 27 -7.55 12.07 -22.63
CA LYS A 27 -6.86 12.90 -23.62
C LYS A 27 -5.47 13.25 -23.09
N ASP A 28 -4.55 13.51 -24.02
CA ASP A 28 -3.19 13.95 -23.69
C ASP A 28 -3.23 15.20 -22.80
N GLY A 29 -2.39 15.23 -21.77
CA GLY A 29 -2.33 16.34 -20.83
C GLY A 29 -3.43 16.35 -19.75
N GLN A 30 -4.31 15.33 -19.68
CA GLN A 30 -5.46 15.33 -18.75
C GLN A 30 -5.42 14.16 -17.77
N LEU A 31 -5.82 14.44 -16.53
CA LEU A 31 -6.13 13.42 -15.52
C LEU A 31 -7.51 13.73 -14.93
N GLU A 32 -8.39 12.73 -14.92
CA GLU A 32 -9.71 12.81 -14.30
C GLU A 32 -9.88 11.74 -13.24
N PHE A 33 -10.50 12.12 -12.12
CA PHE A 33 -10.74 11.25 -10.98
C PHE A 33 -12.24 11.16 -10.71
N MET A 34 -12.72 9.93 -10.56
CA MET A 34 -14.09 9.69 -10.11
C MET A 34 -14.15 9.86 -8.59
N LEU A 35 -14.67 11.00 -8.14
CA LEU A 35 -14.67 11.37 -6.73
C LEU A 35 -15.75 10.65 -5.91
N HIS A 36 -16.93 10.49 -6.50
CA HIS A 36 -18.09 9.85 -5.89
C HIS A 36 -19.02 9.31 -6.98
N ARG A 37 -19.85 8.30 -6.66
CA ARG A 37 -20.78 7.67 -7.60
C ARG A 37 -22.13 7.47 -6.95
N ARG A 38 -23.19 7.69 -7.73
CA ARG A 38 -24.56 7.35 -7.37
C ARG A 38 -25.26 6.77 -8.60
N LEU A 39 -25.80 5.57 -8.46
CA LEU A 39 -26.53 4.84 -9.49
C LEU A 39 -27.96 4.62 -8.99
N LEU A 40 -28.95 4.73 -9.88
CA LEU A 40 -30.36 4.51 -9.55
C LEU A 40 -30.81 3.07 -9.83
N TYR A 41 -29.95 2.27 -10.46
CA TYR A 41 -30.21 0.90 -10.86
C TYR A 41 -29.03 -0.01 -10.46
N ASP A 42 -29.36 -1.25 -10.11
CA ASP A 42 -28.40 -2.35 -9.92
C ASP A 42 -27.78 -2.74 -11.28
N ASP A 43 -26.55 -3.24 -11.26
CA ASP A 43 -25.81 -3.63 -12.46
C ASP A 43 -25.97 -5.12 -12.83
N ALA A 44 -26.82 -5.85 -12.11
CA ALA A 44 -27.08 -7.28 -12.25
C ALA A 44 -25.80 -8.13 -12.13
N ARG A 45 -24.90 -7.78 -11.19
CA ARG A 45 -23.70 -8.57 -10.85
C ARG A 45 -23.76 -9.28 -9.50
N GLY A 46 -24.94 -9.31 -8.88
CA GLY A 46 -25.26 -10.18 -7.73
C GLY A 46 -25.45 -9.46 -6.40
N VAL A 47 -25.26 -8.14 -6.33
CA VAL A 47 -25.56 -7.35 -5.13
C VAL A 47 -27.06 -7.15 -4.96
N GLY A 48 -27.78 -6.90 -6.08
CA GLY A 48 -29.25 -6.78 -6.05
C GLY A 48 -29.73 -5.42 -5.54
N GLU A 49 -28.86 -4.41 -5.50
CA GLU A 49 -29.18 -3.07 -5.04
C GLU A 49 -28.44 -1.99 -5.85
N PRO A 50 -29.09 -0.83 -6.12
CA PRO A 50 -28.40 0.29 -6.72
C PRO A 50 -27.38 0.92 -5.76
N LEU A 51 -26.24 1.38 -6.29
CA LEU A 51 -25.26 2.17 -5.55
C LEU A 51 -25.82 3.58 -5.23
N ASN A 52 -26.69 3.69 -4.24
CA ASN A 52 -27.47 4.90 -3.96
C ASN A 52 -27.38 5.33 -2.49
N GLU A 53 -26.17 5.45 -1.93
CA GLU A 53 -25.97 5.71 -0.50
C GLU A 53 -26.61 7.03 -0.02
N THR A 54 -27.26 6.96 1.15
CA THR A 54 -27.90 8.09 1.85
C THR A 54 -27.33 8.20 3.27
N GLN A 55 -27.69 9.28 3.97
CA GLN A 55 -27.25 9.53 5.35
C GLN A 55 -27.52 8.36 6.30
N SER A 56 -28.66 7.70 6.14
CA SER A 56 -28.98 6.48 6.87
C SER A 56 -29.78 5.51 6.00
N ILE A 57 -29.83 4.26 6.44
CA ILE A 57 -30.74 3.23 5.93
C ILE A 57 -31.53 2.68 7.11
N THR A 58 -32.75 2.18 6.87
CA THR A 58 -33.36 1.27 7.84
C THR A 58 -32.53 -0.02 7.88
N PRO A 59 -32.54 -0.77 9.00
CA PRO A 59 -31.92 -2.08 9.02
C PRO A 59 -32.39 -2.94 7.85
N TYR A 60 -31.50 -3.79 7.34
CA TYR A 60 -31.91 -4.93 6.52
C TYR A 60 -32.75 -5.83 7.43
N ASP A 61 -34.01 -6.05 7.10
CA ASP A 61 -34.72 -7.11 7.78
C ASP A 61 -34.41 -8.40 7.03
N TRP A 62 -34.28 -9.50 7.76
CA TRP A 62 -34.01 -10.80 7.19
C TRP A 62 -34.72 -11.91 7.97
N ARG A 63 -35.18 -13.00 7.32
CA ARG A 63 -35.73 -14.23 7.97
C ARG A 63 -35.47 -15.53 7.23
N ASP A 64 -35.13 -16.51 8.03
CA ASP A 64 -34.60 -17.80 7.60
C ASP A 64 -35.63 -18.79 7.02
N SER A 65 -35.16 -20.03 6.88
CA SER A 65 -35.76 -21.19 6.22
C SER A 65 -37.09 -21.68 6.79
N ASP A 66 -37.56 -21.15 7.93
CA ASP A 66 -38.81 -21.52 8.59
C ASP A 66 -39.95 -20.50 8.36
N GLY A 67 -39.66 -19.43 7.64
CA GLY A 67 -40.68 -18.58 7.03
C GLY A 67 -40.60 -17.14 7.48
N THR A 68 -39.88 -16.34 6.69
CA THR A 68 -40.27 -14.97 6.23
C THR A 68 -40.38 -13.92 7.34
N VAL A 69 -39.84 -12.70 7.30
CA VAL A 69 -39.61 -11.79 6.18
C VAL A 69 -38.23 -11.13 6.24
N HIS A 70 -37.66 -10.92 5.05
CA HIS A 70 -36.58 -9.97 4.81
C HIS A 70 -37.19 -8.68 4.24
N HIS A 71 -36.78 -7.51 4.71
CA HIS A 71 -37.27 -6.22 4.22
C HIS A 71 -36.10 -5.49 3.55
N GLU A 72 -36.37 -4.94 2.37
CA GLU A 72 -35.41 -4.06 1.70
C GLU A 72 -35.16 -2.82 2.56
N PRO A 73 -33.90 -2.48 2.82
CA PRO A 73 -33.57 -1.30 3.60
C PRO A 73 -34.07 -0.05 2.87
N VAL A 74 -34.88 0.75 3.56
CA VAL A 74 -35.31 2.05 3.07
C VAL A 74 -34.20 3.06 3.30
N ARG A 75 -33.83 3.76 2.24
CA ARG A 75 -32.84 4.84 2.27
C ARG A 75 -33.47 6.11 2.85
N VAL A 76 -32.88 6.67 3.90
CA VAL A 76 -33.42 7.81 4.65
C VAL A 76 -32.45 8.99 4.61
N GLY A 77 -33.01 10.19 4.42
CA GLY A 77 -32.26 11.44 4.42
C GLY A 77 -31.60 11.78 3.07
N PRO A 78 -30.76 12.82 3.03
CA PRO A 78 -30.05 13.23 1.82
C PRO A 78 -29.03 12.18 1.37
N GLY A 79 -28.57 12.31 0.12
CA GLY A 79 -27.49 11.48 -0.42
C GLY A 79 -26.20 11.65 0.38
N LEU A 80 -25.41 10.56 0.47
CA LEU A 80 -24.15 10.55 1.22
C LEU A 80 -23.19 11.63 0.70
N VAL A 81 -22.69 12.45 1.60
CA VAL A 81 -21.63 13.44 1.32
C VAL A 81 -20.30 12.90 1.80
N VAL A 82 -19.35 12.75 0.88
CA VAL A 82 -17.98 12.35 1.19
C VAL A 82 -17.04 13.56 1.10
N ARG A 83 -16.06 13.63 1.98
CA ARG A 83 -14.96 14.59 1.93
C ARG A 83 -13.64 13.84 1.85
N GLY A 84 -12.77 14.28 0.95
CA GLY A 84 -11.42 13.75 0.81
C GLY A 84 -10.41 14.81 0.38
N LYS A 85 -9.15 14.40 0.27
CA LYS A 85 -8.01 15.25 -0.11
C LYS A 85 -7.29 14.64 -1.31
N HIS A 86 -6.86 15.53 -2.21
CA HIS A 86 -5.85 15.24 -3.23
C HIS A 86 -4.63 16.11 -2.96
N LEU A 87 -3.46 15.50 -2.94
CA LEU A 87 -2.19 16.20 -2.82
C LEU A 87 -1.51 16.18 -4.18
N LEU A 88 -1.12 17.34 -4.68
CA LEU A 88 -0.55 17.50 -6.01
C LEU A 88 0.93 17.85 -5.93
N SER A 89 1.73 17.30 -6.83
CA SER A 89 3.09 17.76 -7.07
C SER A 89 3.35 17.90 -8.57
N VAL A 90 4.08 18.95 -8.93
CA VAL A 90 4.61 19.17 -10.28
C VAL A 90 6.12 19.30 -10.17
N THR A 91 6.85 18.45 -10.87
CA THR A 91 8.32 18.34 -10.74
C THR A 91 8.95 17.93 -12.07
N ALA A 92 10.28 18.00 -12.17
CA ALA A 92 10.99 17.42 -13.31
C ALA A 92 10.87 15.87 -13.29
N PRO A 93 10.68 15.21 -14.46
CA PRO A 93 10.44 13.77 -14.51
C PRO A 93 11.46 12.90 -13.75
N PRO A 94 12.79 13.14 -13.81
CA PRO A 94 13.78 12.30 -13.12
C PRO A 94 13.69 12.29 -11.59
N ARG A 95 13.01 13.27 -10.99
CA ARG A 95 12.85 13.44 -9.53
C ARG A 95 11.40 13.35 -9.07
N ALA A 96 10.49 13.03 -9.98
CA ALA A 96 9.06 13.03 -9.68
C ALA A 96 8.72 12.06 -8.56
N ALA A 97 9.36 10.90 -8.57
CA ALA A 97 9.16 9.88 -7.55
C ALA A 97 9.51 10.35 -6.16
N ARG A 98 10.65 11.01 -5.97
CA ARG A 98 11.03 11.57 -4.67
C ARG A 98 9.93 12.48 -4.11
N ALA A 99 9.31 13.30 -4.95
CA ALA A 99 8.25 14.20 -4.51
C ALA A 99 6.95 13.47 -4.17
N TYR A 100 6.39 12.65 -5.07
CA TYR A 100 5.11 12.01 -4.79
C TYR A 100 5.21 10.90 -3.74
N ARG A 101 6.36 10.25 -3.55
CA ARG A 101 6.58 9.26 -2.46
C ARG A 101 6.52 9.93 -1.09
N ARG A 102 7.04 11.14 -0.96
CA ARG A 102 6.89 11.93 0.28
C ARG A 102 5.43 12.25 0.56
N LEU A 103 4.69 12.71 -0.46
CA LEU A 103 3.25 13.01 -0.30
C LEU A 103 2.44 11.76 0.05
N GLN A 104 2.80 10.59 -0.50
CA GLN A 104 2.20 9.31 -0.11
C GLN A 104 2.42 8.99 1.36
N ASP A 105 3.64 9.20 1.86
CA ASP A 105 3.92 9.00 3.29
C ASP A 105 3.10 9.97 4.16
N GLU A 106 2.91 11.23 3.74
CA GLU A 106 2.07 12.20 4.47
C GLU A 106 0.60 11.76 4.55
N VAL A 107 0.10 11.08 3.51
CA VAL A 107 -1.26 10.52 3.49
C VAL A 107 -1.35 9.22 4.31
N TYR A 108 -0.37 8.32 4.17
CA TYR A 108 -0.44 6.99 4.78
C TYR A 108 -0.03 6.98 6.26
N TYR A 109 0.87 7.87 6.65
CA TYR A 109 1.41 7.98 8.01
C TYR A 109 1.06 9.34 8.63
N GLU A 110 -0.23 9.71 8.57
CA GLU A 110 -0.73 10.93 9.21
C GLU A 110 -0.35 10.92 10.72
N PRO A 111 0.24 12.02 11.24
CA PRO A 111 0.65 12.07 12.64
C PRO A 111 -0.53 11.82 13.60
N VAL A 112 -0.31 10.93 14.57
CA VAL A 112 -1.30 10.70 15.62
C VAL A 112 -1.29 11.86 16.60
N VAL A 113 -2.42 12.57 16.69
CA VAL A 113 -2.62 13.66 17.65
C VAL A 113 -3.17 13.09 18.95
N ALA A 114 -2.41 13.24 20.03
CA ALA A 114 -2.85 12.90 21.38
C ALA A 114 -3.19 14.18 22.15
N VAL A 115 -4.38 14.23 22.75
CA VAL A 115 -4.86 15.37 23.54
C VAL A 115 -5.00 14.92 24.99
N GLN A 116 -4.44 15.70 25.92
CA GLN A 116 -4.66 15.52 27.36
C GLN A 116 -5.49 16.69 27.86
N PRO A 117 -6.71 16.46 28.39
CA PRO A 117 -7.45 17.52 29.07
C PRO A 117 -6.73 17.87 30.38
N ASP A 118 -6.46 19.15 30.59
CA ASP A 118 -5.92 19.79 31.80
C ASP A 118 -4.70 19.12 32.47
N GLY A 119 -3.55 19.81 32.42
CA GLY A 119 -2.34 19.41 33.14
C GLY A 119 -1.05 19.98 32.54
N VAL A 120 0.06 19.82 33.25
CA VAL A 120 1.41 20.10 32.72
C VAL A 120 1.79 18.95 31.79
N TRP A 121 1.96 19.23 30.50
CA TRP A 121 2.40 18.24 29.52
C TRP A 121 3.82 17.77 29.88
N LYS A 122 3.92 16.58 30.48
CA LYS A 122 5.21 15.92 30.67
C LYS A 122 5.55 15.22 29.37
N ALA A 123 6.27 15.91 28.51
CA ALA A 123 6.80 15.32 27.29
C ALA A 123 7.50 14.00 27.66
N LEU A 124 7.00 12.88 27.13
CA LEU A 124 7.77 11.65 27.12
C LEU A 124 9.01 11.95 26.27
N ALA A 125 10.13 12.22 26.94
CA ALA A 125 11.43 12.38 26.31
C ALA A 125 11.88 11.04 25.73
N ARG A 126 11.22 10.62 24.64
CA ARG A 126 11.80 9.64 23.75
C ARG A 126 12.71 10.43 22.82
N PRO A 127 14.02 10.17 22.80
CA PRO A 127 14.85 10.73 21.74
C PRO A 127 14.16 10.35 20.43
N GLY A 128 13.78 11.36 19.64
CA GLY A 128 13.27 11.10 18.31
C GLY A 128 14.26 10.17 17.62
N MET A 129 13.76 9.13 16.94
CA MET A 129 14.60 8.38 16.04
C MET A 129 15.15 9.41 15.05
N GLY A 130 16.41 9.81 15.19
CA GLY A 130 17.11 10.60 14.17
C GLY A 130 17.08 9.86 12.83
N PRO A 131 17.73 10.37 11.77
CA PRO A 131 17.74 9.69 10.47
C PRO A 131 18.58 8.40 10.55
N VAL A 132 17.96 7.33 11.06
CA VAL A 132 18.57 6.02 11.30
C VAL A 132 18.31 5.10 10.11
N LEU A 133 17.29 5.42 9.32
CA LEU A 133 16.98 4.76 8.06
C LEU A 133 17.49 5.60 6.88
N PRO A 134 18.05 4.95 5.84
CA PRO A 134 18.27 5.60 4.56
C PRO A 134 16.96 6.21 4.01
N PRO A 135 17.03 7.34 3.28
CA PRO A 135 15.86 8.04 2.74
C PRO A 135 15.02 7.21 1.75
N ASN A 136 15.59 6.14 1.19
CA ASN A 136 14.94 5.20 0.28
C ASN A 136 14.42 3.93 0.97
N VAL A 137 14.40 3.88 2.31
CA VAL A 137 13.87 2.75 3.08
C VAL A 137 12.72 3.19 3.99
N ASN A 138 11.71 2.35 4.14
CA ASN A 138 10.60 2.55 5.07
C ASN A 138 10.34 1.28 5.92
N ILE A 139 9.88 1.47 7.17
CA ILE A 139 9.36 0.39 8.01
C ILE A 139 7.88 0.20 7.66
N MET A 140 7.56 -0.93 7.04
CA MET A 140 6.19 -1.32 6.72
C MET A 140 5.47 -1.98 7.89
N THR A 141 6.21 -2.73 8.70
CA THR A 141 5.66 -3.41 9.85
C THR A 141 6.69 -3.45 10.96
N LEU A 142 6.27 -3.10 12.16
CA LEU A 142 6.96 -3.40 13.40
C LEU A 142 5.92 -3.93 14.37
N GLU A 143 5.94 -5.24 14.63
CA GLU A 143 4.88 -5.92 15.35
C GLU A 143 5.48 -6.87 16.40
N LYS A 144 5.00 -6.77 17.64
CA LYS A 144 5.36 -7.72 18.70
C LYS A 144 4.70 -9.07 18.39
N GLN A 145 5.48 -10.14 18.43
CA GLN A 145 4.97 -11.50 18.23
C GLN A 145 4.53 -12.13 19.58
N PRO A 146 3.71 -13.20 19.54
CA PRO A 146 3.29 -13.93 20.75
C PRO A 146 4.49 -14.45 21.55
N GLU A 147 5.55 -14.90 20.86
CA GLU A 147 6.78 -15.34 21.49
C GLU A 147 7.46 -14.19 22.23
N PRO A 148 7.88 -14.38 23.50
CA PRO A 148 8.54 -13.34 24.27
C PRO A 148 9.75 -12.76 23.55
N ARG A 149 9.87 -11.42 23.60
CA ARG A 149 11.00 -10.66 23.01
C ARG A 149 11.20 -10.88 21.52
N THR A 150 10.17 -11.32 20.80
CA THR A 150 10.21 -11.49 19.36
C THR A 150 9.41 -10.39 18.67
N VAL A 151 9.95 -9.86 17.57
CA VAL A 151 9.29 -8.86 16.74
C VAL A 151 9.37 -9.24 15.28
N LEU A 152 8.29 -8.96 14.55
CA LEU A 152 8.25 -9.01 13.11
C LEU A 152 8.56 -7.62 12.57
N LEU A 153 9.64 -7.52 11.79
CA LEU A 153 10.06 -6.30 11.12
C LEU A 153 9.97 -6.49 9.61
N ARG A 154 9.25 -5.61 8.92
CA ARG A 154 9.26 -5.50 7.45
C ARG A 154 9.85 -4.16 7.04
N LEU A 155 10.89 -4.22 6.23
CA LEU A 155 11.50 -3.05 5.58
C LEU A 155 11.16 -3.10 4.10
N ALA A 156 10.79 -1.95 3.53
CA ALA A 156 10.56 -1.80 2.10
C ALA A 156 11.49 -0.75 1.52
N HIS A 157 12.01 -1.01 0.32
CA HIS A 157 12.59 0.03 -0.51
C HIS A 157 11.46 0.89 -1.07
N ARG A 158 11.61 2.22 -0.99
CA ARG A 158 10.55 3.18 -1.37
C ARG A 158 10.41 3.34 -2.88
N PHE A 159 11.51 3.11 -3.61
CA PHE A 159 11.59 3.37 -5.04
C PHE A 159 11.74 2.08 -5.86
N GLY A 160 11.11 2.05 -7.03
CA GLY A 160 11.40 1.08 -8.08
C GLY A 160 12.78 1.31 -8.72
N VAL A 161 13.25 0.34 -9.51
CA VAL A 161 14.49 0.49 -10.27
C VAL A 161 14.32 1.63 -11.29
N GLY A 162 15.23 2.61 -11.26
CA GLY A 162 15.21 3.76 -12.17
C GLY A 162 14.07 4.78 -11.94
N GLU A 163 13.31 4.66 -10.85
CA GLU A 163 12.20 5.58 -10.54
C GLU A 163 12.69 6.96 -10.08
N ASP A 164 13.88 7.02 -9.45
CA ASP A 164 14.55 8.24 -9.00
C ASP A 164 16.06 8.13 -9.27
N GLU A 165 16.67 9.20 -9.79
CA GLU A 165 18.09 9.22 -10.18
C GLU A 165 19.08 8.97 -9.02
N GLU A 166 18.71 9.34 -7.78
CA GLU A 166 19.60 9.27 -6.61
C GLU A 166 19.17 8.19 -5.61
N LEU A 167 17.86 7.94 -5.48
CA LEU A 167 17.28 7.11 -4.42
C LEU A 167 16.90 5.70 -4.88
N SER A 168 16.86 5.43 -6.18
CA SER A 168 16.67 4.07 -6.74
C SER A 168 17.94 3.23 -6.74
N VAL A 169 18.75 3.33 -5.68
CA VAL A 169 20.01 2.61 -5.50
C VAL A 169 19.94 1.66 -4.30
N PRO A 170 20.74 0.58 -4.25
CA PRO A 170 20.77 -0.33 -3.10
C PRO A 170 21.01 0.40 -1.77
N ALA A 171 20.29 0.00 -0.72
CA ALA A 171 20.38 0.57 0.61
C ALA A 171 20.72 -0.48 1.66
N SER A 172 21.46 -0.08 2.69
CA SER A 172 21.85 -0.93 3.82
C SER A 172 21.29 -0.36 5.12
N VAL A 173 20.71 -1.21 5.95
CA VAL A 173 20.15 -0.84 7.26
C VAL A 173 20.87 -1.60 8.36
N SER A 174 21.39 -0.87 9.35
CA SER A 174 21.92 -1.48 10.58
C SER A 174 20.80 -1.72 11.59
N LEU A 175 20.42 -2.99 11.79
CA LEU A 175 19.39 -3.34 12.77
C LEU A 175 19.80 -2.99 14.20
N ALA A 176 21.09 -3.09 14.54
CA ALA A 176 21.58 -2.68 15.85
C ALA A 176 21.36 -1.18 16.11
N ARG A 177 21.70 -0.32 15.14
CA ARG A 177 21.45 1.13 15.23
C ARG A 177 19.96 1.45 15.24
N LEU A 178 19.17 0.74 14.44
CA LEU A 178 17.72 0.91 14.38
C LEU A 178 17.05 0.66 15.73
N PHE A 179 17.36 -0.47 16.36
CA PHE A 179 16.79 -0.82 17.66
C PHE A 179 17.31 0.09 18.77
N HIS A 180 18.61 0.41 18.76
CA HIS A 180 19.18 1.37 19.71
C HIS A 180 18.49 2.74 19.65
N ALA A 181 18.24 3.26 18.44
CA ALA A 181 17.53 4.52 18.25
C ALA A 181 16.06 4.49 18.73
N ALA A 182 15.45 3.30 18.74
CA ALA A 182 14.12 3.07 19.32
C ALA A 182 14.17 2.86 20.85
N GLY A 183 15.33 2.95 21.49
CA GLY A 183 15.51 2.65 22.92
C GLY A 183 15.45 1.16 23.26
N LEU A 184 15.72 0.28 22.28
CA LEU A 184 15.67 -1.17 22.42
C LEU A 184 17.08 -1.77 22.35
N ALA A 185 17.26 -2.92 23.00
CA ALA A 185 18.47 -3.72 22.84
C ALA A 185 18.59 -4.24 21.39
N PRO A 186 19.83 -4.38 20.86
CA PRO A 186 20.03 -4.93 19.52
C PRO A 186 19.52 -6.39 19.43
N PRO A 187 19.06 -6.84 18.26
CA PRO A 187 18.59 -8.20 18.10
C PRO A 187 19.75 -9.19 18.29
N VAL A 188 19.52 -10.21 19.12
CA VAL A 188 20.47 -11.31 19.35
C VAL A 188 20.42 -12.36 18.24
N GLN A 189 19.29 -12.45 17.54
CA GLN A 189 19.07 -13.37 16.43
C GLN A 189 18.19 -12.69 15.38
N VAL A 190 18.52 -12.91 14.10
CA VAL A 190 17.75 -12.43 12.97
C VAL A 190 17.52 -13.58 12.01
N THR A 191 16.27 -13.81 11.65
CA THR A 191 15.87 -14.87 10.69
C THR A 191 15.06 -14.24 9.59
N GLU A 192 15.50 -14.39 8.34
CA GLU A 192 14.76 -13.89 7.17
C GLU A 192 13.64 -14.86 6.77
N LEU A 193 12.42 -14.34 6.66
CA LEU A 193 11.19 -15.11 6.44
C LEU A 193 10.53 -14.75 5.09
N SER A 194 9.50 -15.51 4.72
CA SER A 194 8.55 -15.14 3.67
C SER A 194 7.80 -13.84 4.02
N LEU A 195 7.13 -13.22 3.04
CA LEU A 195 6.38 -11.98 3.25
C LEU A 195 5.28 -12.11 4.33
N SER A 196 4.60 -13.26 4.37
CA SER A 196 3.60 -13.61 5.39
C SER A 196 4.22 -13.99 6.73
N GLY A 197 5.54 -14.14 6.84
CA GLY A 197 6.23 -14.46 8.09
C GLY A 197 6.13 -15.92 8.53
N ASN A 198 5.60 -16.82 7.70
CA ASN A 198 5.28 -18.19 8.11
C ASN A 198 6.34 -19.25 7.76
N GLN A 199 7.38 -18.92 6.99
CA GLN A 199 8.44 -19.86 6.63
C GLN A 199 9.79 -19.16 6.39
N PRO A 200 10.94 -19.83 6.65
CA PRO A 200 12.25 -19.28 6.29
C PRO A 200 12.40 -19.03 4.79
N LYS A 201 12.91 -17.85 4.41
CA LYS A 201 13.07 -17.45 3.00
C LYS A 201 13.90 -18.47 2.21
N ARG A 202 14.96 -19.02 2.82
CA ARG A 202 15.80 -20.06 2.21
C ARG A 202 15.00 -21.30 1.78
N HIS A 203 14.01 -21.73 2.57
CA HIS A 203 13.19 -22.91 2.23
C HIS A 203 12.22 -22.59 1.08
N MET A 204 11.66 -21.38 1.07
CA MET A 204 10.83 -20.88 -0.03
C MET A 204 11.61 -20.87 -1.35
N LEU A 205 12.82 -20.31 -1.34
CA LEU A 205 13.66 -20.21 -2.53
C LEU A 205 14.11 -21.59 -3.05
N ALA A 206 14.43 -22.52 -2.15
CA ALA A 206 14.78 -23.90 -2.53
C ALA A 206 13.64 -24.65 -3.23
N ARG A 207 12.38 -24.30 -2.94
CA ARG A 207 11.18 -24.90 -3.54
C ARG A 207 10.64 -24.11 -4.73
N ARG A 208 11.28 -23.00 -5.12
CA ARG A 208 10.81 -22.16 -6.22
C ARG A 208 10.84 -22.94 -7.53
N ARG A 209 9.66 -23.21 -8.08
CA ARG A 209 9.51 -23.81 -9.41
C ARG A 209 10.07 -22.85 -10.45
N ARG A 210 10.75 -23.42 -11.45
CA ARG A 210 11.22 -22.69 -12.62
C ARG A 210 10.19 -22.95 -13.73
N PHE A 211 9.81 -21.90 -14.44
CA PHE A 211 8.90 -21.97 -15.59
C PHE A 211 9.61 -21.47 -16.85
N PRO A 212 9.33 -22.03 -18.04
CA PRO A 212 9.91 -21.56 -19.30
C PRO A 212 9.22 -20.26 -19.69
N THR A 213 10.00 -19.35 -20.24
CA THR A 213 9.52 -18.10 -20.83
C THR A 213 10.03 -18.02 -22.26
N ALA A 214 9.23 -17.46 -23.17
CA ALA A 214 9.56 -17.37 -24.60
C ALA A 214 10.91 -16.66 -24.85
N ASP A 215 11.23 -15.66 -24.03
CA ASP A 215 12.45 -14.86 -24.12
C ASP A 215 13.67 -15.50 -23.41
N GLY A 216 13.53 -16.73 -22.92
CA GLY A 216 14.54 -17.38 -22.08
C GLY A 216 14.73 -16.69 -20.71
N PRO A 217 15.70 -17.13 -19.91
CA PRO A 217 16.00 -16.47 -18.64
C PRO A 217 16.64 -15.09 -18.88
N PRO A 218 16.21 -14.03 -18.17
CA PRO A 218 16.76 -12.69 -18.34
C PRO A 218 18.27 -12.65 -18.03
N ALA A 219 19.02 -11.89 -18.84
CA ALA A 219 20.46 -11.73 -18.71
C ALA A 219 20.83 -11.23 -17.30
N GLY A 220 21.68 -11.98 -16.59
CA GLY A 220 22.12 -11.67 -15.21
C GLY A 220 21.33 -12.39 -14.10
N ALA A 221 20.27 -13.13 -14.43
CA ALA A 221 19.63 -14.00 -13.46
C ALA A 221 20.48 -15.25 -13.21
N ARG A 222 21.17 -15.33 -12.06
CA ARG A 222 21.67 -16.61 -11.54
C ARG A 222 20.48 -17.53 -11.25
N GLY A 223 20.08 -18.26 -12.29
CA GLY A 223 19.26 -19.46 -12.24
C GLY A 223 17.78 -19.25 -12.54
N TYR A 224 17.41 -19.35 -13.82
CA TYR A 224 16.20 -20.06 -14.24
C TYR A 224 16.54 -20.86 -15.50
N SER A 225 16.07 -22.11 -15.57
CA SER A 225 16.22 -22.97 -16.74
C SER A 225 14.96 -23.79 -16.83
N VAL A 226 14.22 -23.60 -17.92
CA VAL A 226 13.20 -24.53 -18.35
C VAL A 226 13.19 -24.57 -19.87
N LEU A 227 13.01 -25.78 -20.38
CA LEU A 227 12.55 -26.09 -21.72
C LEU A 227 11.47 -27.15 -21.57
N PHE A 228 10.37 -27.01 -22.30
CA PHE A 228 9.59 -28.15 -22.78
C PHE A 228 9.18 -27.88 -24.21
N ASP A 229 9.54 -28.83 -25.06
CA ASP A 229 9.08 -28.97 -26.44
C ASP A 229 7.83 -29.84 -26.38
N GLU A 230 6.66 -29.24 -26.61
CA GLU A 230 5.42 -29.97 -26.84
C GLU A 230 5.16 -29.99 -28.34
N THR A 231 5.55 -31.07 -29.03
CA THR A 231 4.79 -31.83 -30.04
C THR A 231 5.72 -32.76 -30.84
N PRO A 232 5.21 -33.89 -31.36
CA PRO A 232 4.46 -33.90 -32.63
C PRO A 232 3.08 -34.55 -32.44
N ALA A 233 2.00 -33.98 -32.98
CA ALA A 233 1.58 -34.21 -34.36
C ALA A 233 1.51 -35.71 -34.71
N GLY A 234 0.31 -36.28 -34.58
CA GLY A 234 -0.05 -37.66 -34.93
C GLY A 234 -1.51 -37.90 -34.59
#